data_AF-A0A436V422-F1
#
_entry.id   AF-A0A436V422-F1
#
_cell.length_a   1.000
_cell.length_b   1.000
_cell.length_c   1.000
_cell.angle_alpha   90.00
_cell.angle_beta   90.00
_cell.angle_gamma   90.00
#
_symmetry.space_group_name_H-M   'P 1'
#
loop_
_entity.id
_entity.type
_entity.pdbx_description
1 polymer ?
#
loop_
_entity_poly.entity_id
_entity_poly.type
_entity_poly.pdbx_seq_one_letter_code
_entity_poly.pdbx_strand_id
1 'polypeptide(L)' 'DFINHDVAGYPFVDAHKLTVDAKDSVIDGSQFVVSVSYDARDLPIWNLLDSLPMPSMTIKRQSTIRVGGI' A
#
# COMPACT_ATOMS: atom_id res chain seq x y z
N ASP A 1 -10.57 7.15 -9.25
CA ASP A 1 -11.94 6.65 -9.04
C ASP A 1 -11.92 5.23 -8.47
N PHE A 2 -11.40 4.23 -9.20
CA PHE A 2 -11.31 2.83 -8.74
C PHE A 2 -10.78 2.63 -7.31
N ILE A 3 -9.63 3.20 -6.96
CA ILE A 3 -9.01 3.03 -5.63
C ILE A 3 -9.94 3.49 -4.49
N ASN A 4 -10.63 4.61 -4.66
CA ASN A 4 -11.54 5.12 -3.63
C ASN A 4 -12.78 4.24 -3.49
N HIS A 5 -13.28 3.70 -4.60
CA HIS A 5 -14.40 2.76 -4.61
C HIS A 5 -14.05 1.44 -3.93
N ASP A 6 -12.89 0.86 -4.25
CA ASP A 6 -12.40 -0.38 -3.65
C ASP A 6 -12.18 -0.23 -2.14
N VAL A 7 -11.52 0.87 -1.73
CA VAL A 7 -11.24 1.16 -0.31
C VAL A 7 -12.53 1.33 0.52
N ALA A 8 -13.62 1.83 -0.07
CA ALA A 8 -14.90 1.99 0.62
C ALA A 8 -15.49 0.66 1.15
N GLY A 9 -15.03 -0.49 0.63
CA GLY A 9 -15.40 -1.82 1.13
C GLY A 9 -14.68 -2.24 2.42
N TYR A 10 -13.64 -1.51 2.85
CA TYR A 10 -12.81 -1.86 4.00
C TYR A 10 -13.04 -0.91 5.18
N PRO A 11 -13.71 -1.34 6.26
CA PRO A 11 -14.18 -0.44 7.32
C PRO A 11 -13.07 0.22 8.15
N PHE A 12 -11.84 -0.31 8.09
CA PHE A 12 -10.69 0.21 8.83
C PHE A 12 -9.66 0.92 7.94
N VAL A 13 -9.94 1.05 6.64
CA VAL A 13 -9.01 1.68 5.69
C VAL A 13 -9.53 3.05 5.32
N ASP A 14 -8.75 4.08 5.60
CA ASP A 14 -9.01 5.45 5.18
C ASP A 14 -8.32 5.73 3.85
N ALA A 15 -9.10 6.02 2.80
CA ALA A 15 -8.57 6.31 1.46
C ALA A 15 -7.62 7.53 1.45
N HIS A 16 -7.78 8.48 2.37
CA HIS A 16 -6.90 9.65 2.47
C HIS A 16 -5.51 9.33 3.03
N LYS A 17 -5.34 8.14 3.61
CA LYS A 17 -4.07 7.64 4.15
C LYS A 17 -3.40 6.60 3.24
N LEU A 18 -4.01 6.33 2.10
CA LEU A 18 -3.50 5.41 1.09
C LEU A 18 -2.79 6.19 -0.01
N THR A 19 -1.53 5.83 -0.25
CA THR A 19 -0.74 6.35 -1.37
C THR A 19 -0.49 5.21 -2.35
N VAL A 20 -0.85 5.42 -3.61
CA VAL A 20 -0.56 4.52 -4.73
C VAL A 20 0.44 5.21 -5.65
N ASP A 21 1.50 4.50 -5.98
CA ASP A 21 2.57 4.96 -6.84
C ASP A 21 2.86 3.90 -7.89
N ALA A 22 2.67 4.24 -9.16
CA ALA A 22 2.99 3.39 -10.30
C ALA A 22 4.12 4.05 -11.07
N LYS A 23 5.25 3.36 -11.20
CA LYS A 23 6.46 3.88 -11.85
C LYS A 23 7.08 2.81 -12.73
N ASP A 24 7.70 3.22 -13.82
CA ASP A 24 8.52 2.32 -14.63
C ASP A 24 9.65 1.72 -13.77
N SER A 25 9.97 0.46 -14.02
CA SER A 25 11.07 -0.19 -13.32
C SER A 25 12.40 0.38 -13.80
N VAL A 26 13.18 0.91 -12.87
CA VAL A 26 14.55 1.40 -13.13
C VAL A 26 15.55 0.27 -13.40
N ILE A 27 15.14 -0.98 -13.16
CA ILE A 27 15.98 -2.18 -13.33
C ILE A 27 15.67 -2.89 -14.65
N ASP A 28 14.41 -2.87 -15.09
CA ASP A 28 13.94 -3.55 -16.31
C ASP A 28 12.87 -2.72 -17.02
N GLY A 29 13.21 -2.14 -18.16
CA GLY A 29 12.30 -1.30 -18.96
C GLY A 29 11.10 -2.04 -19.55
N SER A 30 11.06 -3.38 -19.46
CA SER A 30 9.88 -4.20 -19.78
C SER A 30 8.95 -4.39 -18.58
N GLN A 31 9.11 -3.62 -17.50
CA GLN A 31 8.32 -3.76 -16.28
C GLN A 31 7.96 -2.40 -15.70
N PHE A 32 6.83 -2.34 -15.01
CA PHE A 32 6.50 -1.26 -14.10
C PHE A 32 6.22 -1.82 -12.71
N VAL A 33 6.49 -1.00 -11.71
CA VAL A 33 6.33 -1.34 -10.30
C VAL A 33 5.17 -0.52 -9.77
N VAL A 34 4.21 -1.21 -9.16
CA VAL A 34 3.11 -0.59 -8.43
C VAL A 34 3.35 -0.78 -6.95
N SER A 35 3.40 0.31 -6.22
CA SER A 35 3.56 0.33 -4.77
C SER A 35 2.34 0.95 -4.12
N VAL A 36 1.87 0.32 -3.06
CA VAL A 36 0.79 0.83 -2.20
C VAL A 36 1.35 0.99 -0.80
N SER A 37 1.19 2.18 -0.24
CA SER A 37 1.57 2.51 1.14
C SER A 37 0.35 3.00 1.91
N TYR A 38 0.20 2.57 3.15
CA TYR A 38 -0.88 2.99 4.04
C TYR A 38 -0.33 3.48 5.39
N ASP A 39 -0.72 4.68 5.82
CA ASP A 39 -0.50 5.16 7.19
C ASP A 39 -1.50 4.47 8.14
N ALA A 40 -1.02 3.44 8.83
CA ALA A 40 -1.83 2.60 9.69
C ALA A 40 -1.89 3.10 11.13
N ARG A 41 -1.29 4.24 11.50
CA ARG A 41 -1.14 4.69 12.90
C ARG A 41 -2.45 4.74 13.70
N ASP A 42 -3.57 4.95 13.01
CA ASP A 42 -4.88 5.05 13.64
C ASP A 42 -5.64 3.71 13.72
N LEU A 43 -5.00 2.60 13.32
CA LEU A 43 -5.59 1.27 13.44
C LEU A 43 -5.57 0.78 14.91
N PRO A 44 -6.64 0.11 15.38
CA PRO A 44 -6.72 -0.38 16.77
C PRO A 44 -5.65 -1.41 17.15
N ILE A 45 -5.06 -2.10 16.17
CA ILE A 45 -4.05 -3.15 16.41
C ILE A 45 -2.83 -2.64 17.18
N TRP A 46 -2.51 -1.34 17.08
CA TRP A 46 -1.37 -0.77 17.76
C TRP A 46 -1.56 -0.61 19.26
N ASN A 47 -2.81 -0.55 19.74
CA ASN A 47 -3.14 -0.51 21.18
C ASN A 47 -3.05 -1.89 21.84
N LEU A 48 -2.67 -2.93 21.10
CA LEU A 48 -2.53 -4.30 21.61
C LEU A 48 -1.06 -4.65 21.94
N LEU A 49 -0.11 -3.77 21.63
CA LEU A 49 1.34 -4.05 21.65
C LEU A 49 2.15 -3.07 22.53
N ASP A 50 1.54 -2.51 23.57
CA ASP A 50 2.08 -1.41 24.40
C ASP A 50 3.48 -1.64 25.01
N SER A 51 3.94 -2.88 25.12
CA SER A 51 5.21 -3.25 25.77
C SER A 51 6.29 -3.77 24.81
N LEU A 52 6.03 -3.76 23.50
CA LEU A 52 6.95 -4.29 22.49
C LEU A 52 7.48 -3.15 21.59
N PRO A 53 8.73 -3.24 21.09
CA PRO A 53 9.22 -2.31 20.09
C PRO A 53 8.31 -2.37 18.86
N MET A 54 7.69 -1.23 18.54
CA MET A 54 6.69 -1.16 17.50
C MET A 54 7.35 -1.21 16.11
N PRO A 55 6.84 -2.05 15.19
CA PRO A 55 7.27 -1.98 13.79
C PRO A 55 6.82 -0.65 13.18
N SER A 56 7.31 -0.34 11.97
CA SER A 56 6.81 0.85 11.26
C SER A 56 5.29 0.76 11.10
N MET A 57 4.58 1.82 11.49
CA MET A 57 3.13 1.91 11.32
C MET A 57 2.73 2.23 9.86
N THR A 58 3.65 2.09 8.91
CA THR A 58 3.37 2.17 7.48
C THR A 58 3.33 0.76 6.90
N ILE A 59 2.18 0.35 6.38
CA ILE A 59 2.05 -0.90 5.65
C ILE A 59 2.44 -0.63 4.20
N LYS A 60 3.39 -1.40 3.66
CA LYS A 60 3.83 -1.28 2.27
C LYS A 60 3.66 -2.60 1.53
N ARG A 61 3.10 -2.53 0.33
CA ARG A 61 3.00 -3.65 -0.62
C ARG A 61 3.51 -3.18 -1.97
N GLN A 62 4.22 -4.05 -2.66
CA GLN A 62 4.77 -3.78 -3.98
C GLN A 62 4.48 -4.97 -4.89
N SER A 63 4.14 -4.69 -6.14
CA SER A 63 3.96 -5.69 -7.18
C SER A 63 4.67 -5.22 -8.44
N THR A 64 5.32 -6.16 -9.11
CA THR A 64 6.03 -5.90 -10.36
C THR A 64 5.23 -6.49 -11.50
N ILE A 65 4.93 -5.67 -12.51
CA ILE A 65 4.07 -6.02 -13.64
C ILE A 65 4.90 -5.92 -14.91
N ARG A 66 4.84 -6.95 -15.76
CA ARG A 66 5.52 -6.96 -17.05
C ARG A 66 4.73 -6.15 -18.08
N VAL A 67 5.42 -5.23 -18.76
CA VAL A 67 4.99 -4.53 -19.97
C VAL A 67 5.26 -5.45 -21.15
N GLY A 68 4.32 -6.36 -21.43
CA GLY A 68 4.42 -7.26 -22.56
C GLY A 68 3.63 -8.55 -22.36
N GLY A 69 2.62 -8.74 -23.20
CA GLY A 69 1.81 -9.94 -23.33
C GLY A 69 0.81 -9.72 -24.46
N ILE A 70 0.94 -10.50 -25.53
CA ILE A 70 -0.17 -10.76 -26.47
C ILE A 70 -1.09 -11.78 -25.78
#